data_AF-A0A822H5B4-F1
#
_entry.id   AF-A0A822H5B4-F1
#
_cell.length_a   1.000
_cell.length_b   1.000
_cell.length_c   1.000
_cell.angle_alpha   90.00
_cell.angle_beta   90.00
_cell.angle_gamma   90.00
#
_symmetry.space_group_name_H-M   'P 1'
#
loop_
_entity.id
_entity.type
_entity.pdbx_description
1 polymer ?
#
loop_
_entity_poly.entity_id
_entity_poly.type
_entity_poly.pdbx_seq_one_letter_code
_entity_poly.pdbx_strand_id
1 'polypeptide(L)' 'MSKKLTRTQINWPTIEQECYAIVQAIEKWDKYLRGHEFILETDHEPLIHFANKEQLNKRCERWRLKLAEYRFK' A
#
# COMPACT_ATOMS: atom_id res chain seq x y z
N MET A 1 -10.56 10.38 -0.35
CA MET A 1 -10.38 10.97 1.01
C MET A 1 -8.93 11.39 1.16
N SER A 2 -8.65 12.61 1.65
CA SER A 2 -7.29 13.13 1.86
C SER A 2 -6.86 12.90 3.32
N LYS A 3 -5.78 12.13 3.54
CA LYS A 3 -5.10 12.03 4.83
C LYS A 3 -3.80 12.84 4.71
N LYS A 4 -3.63 13.88 5.53
CA LYS A 4 -2.40 14.68 5.50
C LYS A 4 -1.23 13.85 6.02
N LEU A 5 -0.18 13.75 5.20
CA LEU A 5 1.08 13.13 5.60
C LEU A 5 1.71 13.95 6.73
N THR A 6 2.22 13.26 7.76
CA THR A 6 2.99 13.89 8.84
C THR A 6 4.33 14.41 8.30
N ARG A 7 4.97 15.36 9.00
CA ARG A 7 6.28 15.92 8.60
C ARG A 7 7.33 14.84 8.27
N THR A 8 7.32 13.74 9.00
CA THR A 8 8.22 12.60 8.77
C THR A 8 7.89 11.85 7.48
N GLN A 9 6.61 11.76 7.13
CA GLN A 9 6.11 11.07 5.93
C GLN A 9 6.31 11.89 4.66
N ILE A 10 6.29 13.22 4.75
CA ILE A 10 6.58 14.11 3.61
C ILE A 10 8.03 13.92 3.12
N ASN A 11 8.95 13.60 4.03
CA ASN A 11 10.36 13.33 3.69
C ASN A 11 10.59 11.91 3.16
N TRP A 12 9.56 11.07 3.06
CA TRP A 12 9.72 9.73 2.51
C TRP A 12 9.87 9.78 0.98
N PRO A 13 10.57 8.80 0.38
CA PRO A 13 10.53 8.61 -1.06
C PRO A 13 9.08 8.52 -1.54
N THR A 14 8.77 9.05 -2.72
CA THR A 14 7.43 9.04 -3.32
C THR A 14 6.79 7.64 -3.28
N ILE A 15 7.58 6.60 -3.59
CA ILE A 15 7.18 5.19 -3.53
C ILE A 15 6.70 4.77 -2.13
N GLU A 16 7.37 5.20 -1.06
CA GLU A 16 6.96 4.88 0.32
C GLU A 16 5.68 5.63 0.73
N GLN A 17 5.50 6.87 0.24
CA GLN A 17 4.29 7.65 0.51
C GLN A 17 3.06 7.02 -0.14
N GLU A 18 3.19 6.58 -1.39
CA GLU A 18 2.11 5.92 -2.11
C GLU A 18 1.78 4.55 -1.53
N CYS A 19 2.81 3.75 -1.20
CA CYS A 19 2.58 2.48 -0.55
C CYS A 19 1.87 2.67 0.80
N TYR A 20 2.25 3.68 1.57
CA TYR A 20 1.55 4.00 2.82
C TYR A 20 0.10 4.41 2.57
N ALA A 21 -0.18 5.20 1.53
CA ALA A 21 -1.54 5.59 1.17
C ALA A 21 -2.41 4.38 0.80
N ILE A 22 -1.88 3.42 0.05
CA ILE A 22 -2.56 2.16 -0.30
C ILE A 22 -2.87 1.34 0.95
N VAL A 23 -1.88 1.13 1.82
CA VAL A 23 -2.07 0.36 3.07
C VAL A 23 -3.14 1.04 3.93
N GLN A 24 -3.10 2.37 4.04
CA GLN A 24 -4.10 3.14 4.76
C GLN A 24 -5.51 3.03 4.15
N ALA A 25 -5.61 3.00 2.82
CA ALA A 25 -6.88 2.75 2.15
C ALA A 25 -7.37 1.33 2.47
N ILE A 26 -6.56 0.31 2.25
CA ILE A 26 -6.96 -1.08 2.47
C ILE A 26 -7.34 -1.34 3.94
N GLU A 27 -6.57 -0.81 4.91
CA GLU A 27 -6.94 -0.90 6.33
C GLU A 27 -8.28 -0.22 6.63
N LYS A 28 -8.56 0.91 5.98
CA LYS A 28 -9.82 1.63 6.17
C LYS A 28 -11.02 0.85 5.62
N TRP A 29 -10.81 0.15 4.51
CA TRP A 29 -11.82 -0.66 3.85
C TRP A 29 -11.71 -2.15 4.22
N ASP A 30 -10.88 -2.52 5.20
CA ASP A 30 -10.60 -3.93 5.58
C ASP A 30 -11.88 -4.73 5.80
N LYS A 31 -12.86 -4.15 6.49
CA LYS A 31 -14.16 -4.80 6.76
C LYS A 31 -14.94 -5.17 5.49
N TYR A 32 -14.68 -4.48 4.38
CA TYR A 32 -15.35 -4.68 3.09
C TYR A 32 -14.48 -5.50 2.12
N LEU A 33 -13.16 -5.37 2.22
CA LEU A 33 -12.21 -6.03 1.31
C LEU A 33 -11.79 -7.42 1.81
N ARG A 34 -11.87 -7.68 3.11
CA ARG A 34 -11.47 -8.96 3.70
C ARG A 34 -12.37 -10.08 3.17
N GLY A 35 -11.76 -11.01 2.43
CA GLY A 35 -12.45 -12.16 1.82
C GLY A 35 -12.97 -11.91 0.40
N HIS A 36 -12.81 -10.71 -0.16
CA HIS A 36 -13.22 -10.37 -1.51
C HIS A 36 -12.02 -10.02 -2.40
N GLU A 37 -12.11 -10.39 -3.68
CA GLU A 37 -11.17 -9.91 -4.70
C GLU A 37 -11.53 -8.48 -5.10
N PHE A 38 -10.55 -7.58 -5.12
CA PHE A 38 -10.74 -6.20 -5.56
C PHE A 38 -9.64 -5.76 -6.52
N ILE A 39 -9.90 -4.70 -7.28
CA ILE A 39 -8.94 -4.12 -8.20
C ILE A 39 -8.32 -2.91 -7.50
N LEU A 40 -6.99 -2.89 -7.41
CA LEU A 40 -6.26 -1.75 -6.85
C LEU A 40 -5.75 -0.88 -7.98
N GLU A 41 -6.51 0.16 -8.34
CA GLU A 41 -6.05 1.17 -9.29
C GLU A 41 -5.16 2.19 -8.57
N THR A 42 -3.90 2.25 -8.97
CA THR A 42 -2.93 3.26 -8.53
C THR A 42 -2.29 3.87 -9.78
N ASP A 43 -2.06 5.18 -9.78
CA ASP A 43 -1.48 5.89 -10.92
C ASP A 43 0.01 5.56 -11.14
N HIS A 44 0.61 4.78 -10.22
CA HIS A 44 2.00 4.36 -10.29
C HIS A 44 2.16 2.84 -10.51
N GLU A 45 2.50 2.48 -11.75
CA GLU A 45 2.91 1.12 -12.19
C GLU A 45 3.89 0.37 -11.27
N PRO A 46 4.91 0.99 -10.61
CA PRO A 46 5.82 0.25 -9.74
C PRO A 46 5.15 -0.36 -8.50
N LEU A 47 3.93 0.06 -8.14
CA LEU A 47 3.17 -0.49 -7.01
C LEU A 47 2.44 -1.78 -7.35
N ILE A 48 2.10 -2.02 -8.61
CA ILE A 48 1.60 -3.33 -9.06
C ILE A 48 2.70 -4.39 -8.84
N HIS A 49 3.95 -3.98 -9.08
CA HIS A 49 5.13 -4.78 -8.79
C HIS A 49 5.59 -4.71 -7.32
N PHE A 50 4.97 -3.90 -6.45
CA PHE A 50 5.32 -3.85 -5.04
C PHE A 50 5.12 -5.20 -4.35
N ALA A 51 4.08 -5.94 -4.73
CA ALA A 51 3.89 -7.31 -4.25
C ALA A 51 5.02 -8.28 -4.67
N ASN A 52 5.74 -7.98 -5.76
CA ASN A 52 6.77 -8.83 -6.35
C ASN A 52 8.21 -8.28 -6.21
N LYS A 53 8.42 -7.04 -5.76
CA LYS A 53 9.75 -6.45 -5.63
C LYS A 53 10.51 -7.07 -4.45
N GLU A 54 11.67 -7.65 -4.74
CA GLU A 54 12.61 -8.24 -3.76
C GLU A 54 13.39 -7.20 -2.94
N GLN A 55 13.48 -5.95 -3.39
CA GLN A 55 14.19 -4.88 -2.67
C GLN A 55 13.22 -3.83 -2.14
N LEU A 56 12.51 -4.17 -1.06
CA LEU A 56 11.69 -3.23 -0.33
C LEU A 56 12.36 -2.85 0.99
N ASN A 57 12.30 -1.55 1.35
CA ASN A 57 12.69 -1.09 2.68
C ASN A 57 11.94 -1.90 3.76
N LYS A 58 12.55 -2.13 4.94
CA LYS A 58 11.94 -2.93 6.03
C LYS A 58 10.50 -2.52 6.40
N ARG A 59 10.12 -1.25 6.19
CA ARG A 59 8.74 -0.76 6.39
C ARG A 59 7.79 -1.27 5.31
N CYS A 60 8.23 -1.16 4.05
CA CYS A 60 7.50 -1.67 2.90
C CYS A 60 7.32 -3.19 2.97
N GLU A 61 8.33 -3.93 3.43
CA GLU A 61 8.22 -5.38 3.62
C GLU A 61 7.11 -5.75 4.63
N ARG A 62 7.03 -5.03 5.76
CA ARG A 62 5.94 -5.22 6.74
C ARG A 62 4.56 -4.94 6.13
N TRP A 63 4.46 -3.90 5.31
CA TRP A 63 3.22 -3.58 4.61
C TRP A 63 2.87 -4.61 3.55
N ARG A 64 3.87 -5.11 2.80
CA ARG A 64 3.69 -6.18 1.83
C ARG A 64 3.14 -7.45 2.50
N LEU A 65 3.68 -7.85 3.65
CA LEU A 65 3.15 -9.00 4.40
C LEU A 65 1.69 -8.80 4.82
N LYS A 66 1.33 -7.58 5.24
CA LYS A 66 -0.05 -7.24 5.59
C LYS A 66 -0.96 -7.23 4.37
N LEU A 67 -0.47 -6.75 3.23
CA LEU A 67 -1.18 -6.74 1.96
C LEU A 67 -1.32 -8.14 1.36
N ALA A 68 -0.41 -9.06 1.65
CA ALA A 68 -0.47 -10.45 1.18
C ALA A 68 -1.68 -11.23 1.72
N GLU A 69 -2.31 -10.75 2.81
CA GLU A 69 -3.57 -11.30 3.31
C GLU A 69 -4.78 -10.93 2.42
N TYR A 70 -4.64 -9.92 1.57
CA TYR A 70 -5.69 -9.44 0.68
C TYR A 70 -5.44 -9.96 -0.74
N ARG A 71 -6.52 -10.33 -1.43
CA ARG A 71 -6.48 -10.71 -2.84
C ARG A 71 -6.85 -9.51 -3.70
N PHE A 72 -5.86 -8.83 -4.25
CA PHE A 72 -6.06 -7.76 -5.20
C PHE A 72 -5.39 -8.07 -6.54
N LYS A 73 -6.01 -7.59 -7.62
CA LYS A 73 -5.50 -7.67 -8.99
C LYS A 73 -5.12 -6.29 -9.51
#